data_AF-A0AA35ISL0-F1
#
_entry.id   AF-A0AA35ISL0-F1
#
_cell.length_a   1.000
_cell.length_b   1.000
_cell.length_c   1.000
_cell.angle_alpha   90.00
_cell.angle_beta   90.00
_cell.angle_gamma   90.00
#
_symmetry.space_group_name_H-M   'P 1'
#
loop_
_entity.id
_entity.type
_entity.pdbx_description
1 polymer ?
#
loop_
_entity_poly.entity_id
_entity_poly.type
_entity_poly.pdbx_seq_one_letter_code
_entity_poly.pdbx_strand_id
1 'polypeptide(L)'
;MFGKVFVSYIRTRIGFKPLSTVYTPISSFSHGFDKDTCFPFKKWHELSMSQKQEFIQRFVKNYKHQYPSSKTNVSLKGLCIGMDEHNDSPSVFGIFYNDIWKKFKNEQPGSKNDDTKSGNRFSHPSFKHLLIQK
;
A
#
# COMPACT_ATOMS: atom_id res chain seq x y z
N MET A 1 35.09 13.29 50.89
CA MET A 1 35.71 12.22 50.08
C MET A 1 35.24 10.87 50.62
N PHE A 2 34.14 10.33 50.08
CA PHE A 2 33.65 8.97 50.36
C PHE A 2 34.35 8.02 49.38
N GLY A 3 34.78 6.79 49.71
CA GLY A 3 34.41 5.89 50.80
C GLY A 3 34.30 4.50 50.16
N LYS A 4 35.14 3.56 50.60
CA LYS A 4 35.50 2.30 49.95
C LYS A 4 34.35 1.29 49.72
N VAL A 5 34.56 0.50 48.67
CA VAL A 5 34.03 -0.83 48.29
C VAL A 5 33.50 -1.68 49.45
N PHE A 6 32.31 -2.26 49.25
CA PHE A 6 31.92 -3.55 49.84
C PHE A 6 31.27 -4.44 48.78
N VAL A 7 31.86 -5.61 48.59
CA VAL A 7 31.29 -6.78 47.93
C VAL A 7 30.23 -7.35 48.87
N SER A 8 29.03 -7.62 48.36
CA SER A 8 28.06 -8.44 49.09
C SER A 8 27.45 -9.48 48.16
N TYR A 9 27.70 -10.73 48.53
CA TYR A 9 27.24 -11.94 47.90
C TYR A 9 25.85 -12.26 48.47
N ILE A 10 24.83 -12.37 47.61
CA ILE A 10 23.52 -12.92 48.00
C ILE A 10 23.15 -14.05 47.06
N ARG A 11 23.32 -15.27 47.59
CA ARG A 11 22.82 -16.54 47.07
C ARG A 11 21.44 -16.77 47.69
N THR A 12 20.36 -16.64 46.92
CA THR A 12 19.03 -17.03 47.41
C THR A 12 18.21 -17.76 46.34
N ARG A 13 18.17 -19.09 46.54
CA ARG A 13 17.10 -20.05 46.30
C ARG A 13 16.09 -19.76 45.17
N ILE A 14 16.21 -20.57 44.12
CA ILE A 14 15.15 -20.89 43.17
C ILE A 14 14.00 -21.57 43.95
N GLY A 15 12.92 -20.84 44.17
CA GLY A 15 11.64 -21.40 44.61
C GLY A 15 10.68 -21.38 43.43
N PHE A 16 10.60 -22.48 42.69
CA PHE A 16 9.52 -22.70 41.72
C PHE A 16 8.21 -22.86 42.49
N LYS A 17 7.31 -21.88 42.38
CA LYS A 17 5.89 -22.05 42.73
C LYS A 17 5.15 -22.46 41.45
N PRO A 18 4.48 -23.61 41.41
CA PRO A 18 3.61 -23.94 40.28
C PRO A 18 2.32 -23.12 40.41
N LEU A 19 2.07 -22.21 39.48
CA LEU A 19 0.74 -21.61 39.33
C LEU A 19 -0.05 -22.43 38.31
N SER A 20 -1.08 -23.06 38.86
CA SER A 20 -2.11 -23.83 38.19
C SER A 20 -2.79 -23.06 37.07
N THR A 21 -2.94 -23.75 35.95
CA THR A 21 -3.86 -23.58 34.84
C THR A 21 -5.08 -22.68 35.12
N VAL A 22 -5.21 -21.63 34.31
CA VAL A 22 -6.53 -21.13 33.88
C VAL A 22 -6.51 -21.13 32.36
N TYR A 23 -7.07 -22.18 31.75
CA TYR A 23 -7.43 -22.17 30.33
C TYR A 23 -8.70 -21.32 30.22
N THR A 24 -8.57 -20.07 29.77
CA THR A 24 -9.69 -19.36 29.18
C THR A 24 -9.81 -19.83 27.72
N PRO A 25 -10.89 -20.52 27.31
CA PRO A 25 -11.20 -20.61 25.90
C PRO A 25 -11.60 -19.20 25.45
N ILE A 26 -10.67 -18.46 24.86
CA ILE A 26 -10.99 -17.25 24.11
C ILE A 26 -11.75 -17.71 22.87
N SER A 27 -13.07 -17.62 23.01
CA SER A 27 -14.05 -17.21 22.01
C SER A 27 -13.62 -17.47 20.58
N SER A 28 -14.28 -18.46 19.99
CA SER A 28 -14.49 -18.64 18.57
C SER A 28 -14.35 -17.31 17.83
N PHE A 29 -13.29 -17.17 17.05
CA PHE A 29 -13.22 -16.16 16.01
C PHE A 29 -14.37 -16.47 15.07
N SER A 30 -15.49 -15.78 15.28
CA SER A 30 -16.52 -15.58 14.29
C SER A 30 -15.80 -15.01 13.08
N HIS A 31 -15.45 -15.89 12.15
CA HIS A 31 -15.03 -15.51 10.82
C HIS A 31 -16.26 -14.86 10.21
N GLY A 32 -16.42 -13.57 10.50
CA GLY A 32 -17.16 -12.69 9.62
C GLY A 32 -16.56 -12.97 8.26
N PHE A 33 -17.32 -13.62 7.40
CA PHE A 33 -17.13 -13.46 5.98
C PHE A 33 -17.41 -11.99 5.75
N ASP A 34 -16.37 -11.17 5.92
CA ASP A 34 -16.35 -9.85 5.33
C ASP A 34 -16.73 -10.09 3.88
N LYS A 35 -17.91 -9.61 3.50
CA LYS A 35 -18.22 -9.37 2.11
C LYS A 35 -17.18 -8.33 1.69
N ASP A 36 -16.00 -8.81 1.32
CA ASP A 36 -15.02 -8.04 0.58
C ASP A 36 -15.80 -7.53 -0.62
N THR A 37 -16.23 -6.28 -0.55
CA THR A 37 -16.77 -5.58 -1.70
C THR A 37 -15.65 -5.64 -2.72
N CYS A 38 -15.79 -6.58 -3.65
CA CYS A 38 -14.75 -6.95 -4.57
C CYS A 38 -14.45 -5.70 -5.38
N PHE A 39 -13.36 -5.01 -5.03
CA PHE A 39 -12.98 -3.79 -5.70
C PHE A 39 -12.84 -4.12 -7.20
N PRO A 40 -13.60 -3.46 -8.09
CA PRO A 40 -13.86 -3.96 -9.44
C PRO A 40 -12.68 -3.80 -10.40
N PHE A 41 -11.51 -3.45 -9.87
CA PHE A 41 -10.30 -3.17 -10.63
C PHE A 41 -9.17 -4.13 -10.25
N LYS A 42 -8.43 -4.57 -11.26
CA LYS A 42 -7.23 -5.41 -11.12
C LYS A 42 -6.14 -4.69 -10.34
N LYS A 43 -5.32 -5.42 -9.61
CA LYS A 43 -4.05 -4.95 -9.05
C LYS A 43 -2.97 -4.95 -10.13
N TRP A 44 -1.91 -4.16 -9.96
CA TRP A 44 -0.83 -4.04 -10.95
C TRP A 44 -0.22 -5.38 -11.41
N HIS A 45 0.00 -6.32 -10.47
CA HIS A 45 0.57 -7.63 -10.78
C HIS A 45 -0.37 -8.55 -11.54
N GLU A 46 -1.68 -8.26 -11.54
CA GLU A 46 -2.71 -9.02 -12.27
C GLU A 46 -2.85 -8.54 -13.72
N LEU A 47 -2.22 -7.42 -14.08
CA LEU A 47 -2.28 -6.86 -15.44
C LEU A 47 -1.35 -7.61 -16.40
N SER A 48 -1.86 -7.88 -17.61
CA SER A 48 -1.02 -8.33 -18.72
C SER A 48 -0.02 -7.23 -19.14
N MET A 49 1.01 -7.61 -19.90
CA MET A 49 1.98 -6.62 -20.41
C MET A 49 1.28 -5.54 -21.25
N SER A 50 0.38 -5.94 -22.15
CA SER A 50 -0.41 -5.00 -22.97
C SER A 50 -1.26 -4.04 -22.14
N GLN A 51 -1.88 -4.51 -21.05
CA GLN A 51 -2.67 -3.66 -20.16
C GLN A 51 -1.81 -2.67 -19.38
N LYS A 52 -0.60 -3.08 -18.97
CA LYS A 52 0.37 -2.17 -18.33
C LYS A 52 0.81 -1.09 -19.31
N GLN A 53 1.15 -1.46 -20.53
CA GLN A 53 1.53 -0.51 -21.58
C GLN A 53 0.40 0.48 -21.90
N GLU A 54 -0.82 -0.03 -22.07
CA GLU A 54 -2.01 0.80 -22.29
C GLU A 54 -2.22 1.80 -21.14
N PHE A 55 -2.15 1.31 -19.89
CA PHE A 55 -2.22 2.17 -18.71
C PHE A 55 -1.16 3.27 -18.74
N ILE A 56 0.10 2.92 -19.04
CA ILE A 56 1.22 3.87 -19.07
C ILE A 56 0.94 4.98 -20.10
N GLN A 57 0.61 4.63 -21.33
CA GLN A 57 0.32 5.60 -22.39
C GLN A 57 -0.84 6.53 -21.99
N ARG A 58 -1.93 5.96 -21.48
CA ARG A 58 -3.10 6.73 -21.03
C ARG A 58 -2.79 7.60 -19.81
N PHE A 59 -1.97 7.12 -18.88
CA PHE A 59 -1.53 7.86 -17.70
C PHE A 59 -0.70 9.06 -18.08
N VAL A 60 0.31 8.91 -18.96
CA VAL A 60 1.15 10.04 -19.40
C VAL A 60 0.30 11.09 -20.11
N LYS A 61 -0.63 10.67 -20.98
CA LYS A 61 -1.56 11.58 -21.68
C LYS A 61 -2.48 12.31 -20.69
N ASN A 62 -3.11 11.59 -19.76
CA ASN A 62 -3.99 12.17 -18.76
C ASN A 62 -3.23 13.12 -17.82
N TYR A 63 -2.03 12.74 -17.36
CA TYR A 63 -1.21 13.55 -16.47
C TYR A 63 -0.81 14.88 -17.14
N LYS A 64 -0.40 14.85 -18.42
CA LYS A 64 -0.12 16.05 -19.19
C LYS A 64 -1.34 16.95 -19.34
N HIS A 65 -2.53 16.37 -19.54
CA HIS A 65 -3.76 17.13 -19.66
C HIS A 65 -4.14 17.82 -18.34
N GLN A 66 -4.01 17.12 -17.21
CA GLN A 66 -4.31 17.67 -15.88
C GLN A 66 -3.27 18.68 -15.40
N TYR A 67 -1.99 18.49 -15.77
CA TYR A 67 -0.87 19.29 -15.30
C TYR A 67 0.06 19.72 -16.46
N PRO A 68 -0.39 20.57 -17.39
CA PRO A 68 0.34 20.86 -18.63
C PRO A 68 1.73 21.47 -18.41
N SER A 69 1.90 22.31 -17.39
CA SER A 69 3.16 23.00 -17.07
C SER A 69 4.08 22.19 -16.14
N SER A 70 3.72 20.96 -15.78
CA SER A 70 4.52 20.14 -14.86
C SER A 70 5.80 19.64 -15.52
N LYS A 71 6.95 19.91 -14.89
CA LYS A 71 8.26 19.36 -15.33
C LYS A 71 8.26 17.83 -15.36
N THR A 72 7.44 17.20 -14.53
CA THR A 72 7.23 15.74 -14.49
C THR A 72 6.79 15.17 -15.84
N ASN A 73 6.13 15.96 -16.70
CA ASN A 73 5.72 15.52 -18.03
C ASN A 73 6.90 15.05 -18.89
N VAL A 74 8.05 15.72 -18.79
CA VAL A 74 9.26 15.36 -19.56
C VAL A 74 9.79 14.02 -19.09
N SER A 75 9.89 13.83 -17.77
CA SER A 75 10.34 12.57 -17.17
C SER A 75 9.40 11.41 -17.49
N LEU A 76 8.08 11.60 -17.32
CA LEU A 76 7.07 10.58 -17.63
C LEU A 76 7.09 10.20 -19.11
N LYS A 77 7.26 11.17 -20.01
CA LYS A 77 7.42 10.89 -21.44
C LYS A 77 8.70 10.13 -21.71
N GLY A 78 9.83 10.52 -21.12
CA GLY A 78 11.11 9.85 -21.31
C GLY A 78 11.07 8.38 -20.87
N LEU A 79 10.39 8.09 -19.77
CA LEU A 79 10.24 6.74 -19.24
C LEU A 79 9.38 5.82 -20.11
N CYS A 80 8.47 6.35 -20.93
CA CYS A 80 7.61 5.54 -21.78
C CYS A 80 8.11 5.39 -23.24
N ILE A 81 9.27 5.95 -23.58
CA ILE A 81 9.86 5.82 -24.93
C ILE A 81 10.33 4.38 -25.15
N GLY A 82 10.07 3.82 -26.34
CA GLY A 82 10.54 2.49 -26.74
C GLY A 82 9.89 1.32 -25.99
N MET A 83 8.91 1.61 -25.12
CA MET A 83 8.20 0.60 -24.32
C MET A 83 7.53 -0.46 -25.21
N ASP A 84 6.86 0.00 -26.28
CA ASP A 84 6.13 -0.85 -27.22
C ASP A 84 7.10 -1.71 -28.06
N GLU A 85 8.22 -1.13 -28.47
CA GLU A 85 9.26 -1.75 -29.28
C GLU A 85 10.01 -2.85 -28.52
N HIS A 86 10.24 -2.66 -27.22
CA HIS A 86 10.98 -3.59 -26.37
C HIS A 86 10.08 -4.55 -25.57
N ASN A 87 8.76 -4.51 -25.76
CA ASN A 87 7.79 -5.26 -24.95
C ASN A 87 8.01 -5.08 -23.44
N ASP A 88 8.29 -3.84 -23.04
CA ASP A 88 8.63 -3.47 -21.66
C ASP A 88 7.43 -2.78 -20.96
N SER A 89 7.51 -2.67 -19.64
CA SER A 89 6.62 -1.89 -18.79
C SER A 89 7.40 -1.35 -17.58
N PRO A 90 7.88 -0.09 -17.62
CA PRO A 90 8.68 0.47 -16.54
C PRO A 90 7.98 0.39 -15.17
N SER A 91 8.61 -0.30 -14.21
CA SER A 91 8.02 -0.62 -12.90
C SER A 91 7.58 0.58 -12.08
N VAL A 92 8.16 1.77 -12.32
CA VAL A 92 7.76 3.02 -11.66
C VAL A 92 6.27 3.33 -11.87
N PHE A 93 5.71 2.97 -13.03
CA PHE A 93 4.28 3.17 -13.28
C PHE A 93 3.39 2.25 -12.44
N GLY A 94 3.91 1.11 -11.98
CA GLY A 94 3.22 0.25 -11.01
C GLY A 94 3.03 0.91 -9.66
N ILE A 95 3.93 1.81 -9.25
CA ILE A 95 3.78 2.62 -8.03
C ILE A 95 2.59 3.57 -8.21
N PHE A 96 2.54 4.30 -9.33
CA PHE A 96 1.44 5.22 -9.63
C PHE A 96 0.09 4.50 -9.75
N TYR A 97 0.08 3.33 -10.40
CA TYR A 97 -1.12 2.50 -10.50
C TYR A 97 -1.64 2.12 -9.10
N ASN A 98 -0.75 1.65 -8.23
CA ASN A 98 -1.12 1.23 -6.87
C ASN A 98 -1.61 2.40 -6.03
N ASP A 99 -1.03 3.59 -6.17
CA ASP A 99 -1.48 4.79 -5.45
C ASP A 99 -2.90 5.20 -5.87
N ILE A 100 -3.20 5.15 -7.17
CA ILE A 100 -4.55 5.37 -7.70
C ILE A 100 -5.51 4.30 -7.16
N TRP A 101 -5.12 3.02 -7.26
CA TRP A 101 -5.94 1.88 -6.84
C TRP A 101 -6.29 1.96 -5.35
N LYS A 102 -5.31 2.21 -4.48
CA LYS A 102 -5.50 2.35 -3.03
C LYS A 102 -6.42 3.52 -2.70
N LYS A 103 -6.23 4.67 -3.35
CA LYS A 103 -7.07 5.84 -3.14
C LYS A 103 -8.54 5.51 -3.40
N PHE A 104 -8.86 4.98 -4.57
CA PHE A 104 -10.26 4.73 -4.94
C PHE A 104 -10.86 3.51 -4.25
N LYS A 105 -10.04 2.57 -3.75
CA LYS A 105 -10.52 1.51 -2.86
C LYS A 105 -10.98 2.10 -1.52
N ASN A 106 -10.21 3.01 -0.96
CA ASN A 106 -10.50 3.63 0.34
C ASN A 106 -11.66 4.65 0.29
N GLU A 107 -12.02 5.15 -0.89
CA GLU A 107 -13.19 6.02 -1.09
C GLU A 107 -14.54 5.27 -1.11
N GLN A 108 -14.55 3.92 -1.06
CA GLN A 108 -15.81 3.16 -1.07
C GLN A 108 -16.60 3.30 0.24
N PRO A 109 -17.94 3.40 0.18
CA PRO A 109 -18.79 3.51 1.36
C PRO A 109 -18.63 2.26 2.24
N GLY A 110 -17.98 2.42 3.39
CA GLY A 110 -17.65 1.33 4.32
C GLY A 110 -16.20 1.36 4.83
N SER A 111 -15.29 2.03 4.11
CA SER A 111 -13.90 2.17 4.55
C SER A 111 -13.77 3.32 5.56
N LYS A 112 -13.86 3.01 6.86
CA LYS A 112 -13.60 3.98 7.94
C LYS A 112 -12.09 4.21 8.06
N ASN A 113 -11.53 5.09 7.23
CA ASN A 113 -10.15 5.55 7.41
C ASN A 113 -10.15 7.01 7.85
N ASP A 114 -9.83 7.20 9.12
CA ASP A 114 -9.25 8.42 9.67
C ASP A 114 -7.79 8.45 9.20
N ASP A 115 -7.51 9.08 8.05
CA ASP A 115 -6.12 9.22 7.63
C ASP A 115 -5.88 10.54 6.91
N THR A 116 -5.16 11.39 7.64
CA THR A 116 -4.35 12.53 7.22
C THR A 116 -4.44 12.90 5.73
N LYS A 117 -5.15 14.02 5.54
CA LYS A 117 -5.37 14.87 4.37
C LYS A 117 -4.08 15.30 3.64
N SER A 118 -3.23 14.36 3.24
CA SER A 118 -2.20 14.60 2.23
C SER A 118 -2.87 14.43 0.86
N GLY A 119 -3.05 15.54 0.15
CA GLY A 119 -3.68 15.51 -1.16
C GLY A 119 -2.91 14.59 -2.10
N ASN A 120 -3.46 13.40 -2.37
CA ASN A 120 -2.85 12.49 -3.33
C ASN A 120 -2.87 13.20 -4.69
N ARG A 121 -1.71 13.36 -5.33
CA ARG A 121 -1.55 13.97 -6.67
C ARG A 121 -2.41 13.33 -7.76
N PHE A 122 -2.99 12.16 -7.51
CA PHE A 122 -3.91 11.46 -8.39
C PHE A 122 -5.37 11.56 -7.94
N SER A 123 -5.73 12.66 -7.26
CA SER A 123 -7.07 12.81 -6.70
C SER A 123 -8.14 13.10 -7.72
N HIS A 124 -7.76 13.63 -8.88
CA HIS A 124 -8.68 13.96 -9.95
C HIS A 124 -9.40 12.69 -10.46
N PRO A 125 -10.73 12.70 -10.65
CA PRO A 125 -11.50 11.52 -11.04
C PRO A 125 -11.05 10.91 -12.37
N SER A 126 -10.41 11.69 -13.24
CA SER A 126 -9.83 11.17 -14.49
C SER A 126 -8.84 10.02 -14.27
N PHE A 127 -8.12 9.99 -13.14
CA PHE A 127 -7.20 8.90 -12.81
C PHE A 127 -7.93 7.58 -12.49
N LYS A 128 -9.16 7.64 -11.97
CA LYS A 128 -9.97 6.43 -11.71
C LYS A 128 -10.27 5.67 -13.00
N HIS A 129 -10.53 6.41 -14.09
CA HIS A 129 -10.84 5.84 -15.40
C HIS A 129 -9.65 5.15 -16.07
N LEU A 130 -8.44 5.29 -15.51
CA LEU A 130 -7.24 4.58 -15.96
C LEU A 130 -7.11 3.19 -15.35
N LEU A 131 -7.84 2.88 -14.28
CA LEU A 131 -7.82 1.56 -13.67
C LEU A 131 -8.46 0.53 -14.60
N ILE A 132 -7.89 -0.67 -14.62
CA ILE A 132 -8.36 -1.76 -15.49
C ILE A 132 -9.33 -2.64 -14.70
N GLN A 133 -10.50 -2.90 -15.28
CA GLN A 133 -11.53 -3.75 -14.66
C GLN A 133 -11.10 -5.22 -14.66
N LYS A 134 -11.64 -5.98 -13.68
CA LYS A 134 -11.41 -7.42 -13.52
C LYS A 134 -11.93 -8.22 -14.71
#